data_AF-A0A450Y008-F1
#
_entry.id   AF-A0A450Y008-F1
#
_cell.length_a   1.000
_cell.length_b   1.000
_cell.length_c   1.000
_cell.angle_alpha   90.00
_cell.angle_beta   90.00
_cell.angle_gamma   90.00
#
_symmetry.space_group_name_H-M   'P 1'
#
loop_
_entity.id
_entity.type
_entity.pdbx_description
1 polymer ?
#
loop_
_entity_poly.entity_id
_entity_poly.type
_entity_poly.pdbx_seq_one_letter_code
_entity_poly.pdbx_strand_id
1 'polypeptide(L)'
;MSAIHALNGNRSPFPLPPVSRPKFHGSEYSHAHVEGFNSLVKYLARLRRDGSISEDDFNALVKMASASFVEVEVSNRIDNILGSKALNKALNDQLLRLWG
;
A
#
# COMPACT_ATOMS: atom_id res chain seq x y z
N MET A 1 43.35 -4.23 44.26
CA MET A 1 42.26 -4.18 45.27
C MET A 1 41.48 -2.89 45.09
N SER A 2 40.16 -2.95 45.30
CA SER A 2 39.10 -1.91 45.17
C SER A 2 38.81 -1.41 43.75
N ALA A 3 37.57 -1.15 43.31
CA ALA A 3 36.20 -1.34 43.80
C ALA A 3 35.29 -1.22 42.54
N ILE A 4 34.04 -1.68 42.45
CA ILE A 4 32.81 -1.02 42.92
C ILE A 4 31.63 -1.89 42.44
N HIS A 5 30.60 -2.02 43.27
CA HIS A 5 29.30 -2.62 42.98
C HIS A 5 28.57 -1.93 41.81
N ALA A 6 27.97 -2.72 40.91
CA ALA A 6 26.85 -2.27 40.08
C ALA A 6 25.65 -3.19 40.31
N LEU A 7 24.60 -2.57 40.83
CA LEU A 7 23.29 -3.09 41.17
C LEU A 7 22.44 -3.32 39.92
N ASN A 8 21.58 -4.35 40.02
CA ASN A 8 20.16 -4.29 39.70
C ASN A 8 19.70 -4.28 38.21
N GLY A 9 18.76 -5.19 37.92
CA GLY A 9 17.69 -4.90 36.96
C GLY A 9 17.48 -5.91 35.82
N ASN A 10 16.67 -6.94 36.10
CA ASN A 10 15.78 -7.61 35.14
C ASN A 10 16.40 -8.39 33.97
N ARG A 11 16.69 -9.68 34.25
CA ARG A 11 16.60 -10.75 33.24
C ARG A 11 15.15 -10.90 32.79
N SER A 12 14.88 -10.65 31.51
CA SER A 12 13.81 -11.34 30.77
C SER A 12 14.49 -12.15 29.66
N PRO A 13 14.24 -13.47 29.51
CA PRO A 13 15.06 -14.33 28.66
C PRO A 13 14.60 -14.39 27.19
N PHE A 14 13.67 -13.53 26.76
CA PHE A 14 13.07 -13.66 25.43
C PHE A 14 13.46 -12.49 24.50
N PRO A 15 14.20 -12.73 23.40
CA PRO A 15 14.28 -11.76 22.32
C PRO A 15 12.90 -11.71 21.66
N LEU A 16 12.17 -10.61 21.85
CA LEU A 16 10.96 -10.36 21.08
C LEU A 16 11.36 -10.34 19.60
N PRO A 17 10.68 -11.10 18.72
CA PRO A 17 10.96 -11.04 17.29
C PRO A 17 10.75 -9.60 16.82
N PRO A 18 11.57 -9.10 15.87
CA PRO A 18 11.37 -7.77 15.32
C PRO A 18 9.94 -7.73 14.77
N VAL A 19 9.12 -6.85 15.33
CA VAL A 19 7.80 -6.53 14.78
C VAL A 19 8.05 -6.13 13.34
N SER A 20 7.77 -7.04 12.40
CA SER A 20 7.74 -6.74 10.98
C SER A 20 6.63 -5.71 10.82
N ARG A 21 7.01 -4.43 10.87
CA ARG A 21 6.11 -3.34 10.48
C ARG A 21 5.51 -3.74 9.14
N PRO A 22 4.18 -3.73 8.98
CA PRO A 22 3.60 -3.87 7.66
C PRO A 22 4.24 -2.78 6.81
N LYS A 23 5.04 -3.17 5.82
CA LYS A 23 5.48 -2.23 4.80
C LYS A 23 4.20 -1.76 4.15
N PHE A 24 3.84 -0.51 4.39
CA PHE A 24 2.76 0.16 3.69
C PHE A 24 3.19 0.27 2.23
N HIS A 25 2.89 -0.77 1.43
CA HIS A 25 3.20 -0.84 0.00
C HIS A 25 2.30 0.06 -0.85
N GLY A 26 1.41 0.85 -0.22
CA GLY A 26 0.45 1.71 -0.93
C GLY A 26 1.09 2.75 -1.85
N SER A 27 2.34 3.16 -1.58
CA SER A 27 3.05 4.14 -2.43
C SER A 27 3.65 3.49 -3.68
N GLU A 28 4.31 2.34 -3.53
CA GLU A 28 5.04 1.68 -4.62
C GLU A 28 4.09 1.07 -5.66
N TYR A 29 2.95 0.51 -5.22
CA TYR A 29 1.93 -0.02 -6.13
C TYR A 29 1.23 1.08 -6.91
N SER A 30 0.87 2.20 -6.26
CA SER A 30 0.18 3.32 -6.94
C SER A 30 1.01 3.89 -8.09
N HIS A 31 2.33 3.99 -7.92
CA HIS A 31 3.19 4.50 -8.99
C HIS A 31 3.23 3.55 -10.21
N ALA A 32 3.34 2.25 -9.99
CA ALA A 32 3.37 1.25 -11.05
C ALA A 32 2.06 1.22 -11.86
N HIS A 33 0.90 1.38 -11.21
CA HIS A 33 -0.40 1.42 -11.88
C HIS A 33 -0.54 2.66 -12.78
N VAL A 34 -0.09 3.82 -12.29
CA VAL A 34 -0.11 5.09 -13.06
C VAL A 34 0.83 5.01 -14.27
N GLU A 35 2.03 4.49 -14.09
CA GLU A 35 2.99 4.32 -15.20
C GLU A 35 2.50 3.31 -16.25
N GLY A 36 1.92 2.20 -15.80
CA GLY A 36 1.32 1.18 -16.67
C GLY A 36 0.19 1.74 -17.52
N PHE A 37 -0.76 2.45 -16.89
CA PHE A 37 -1.87 3.09 -17.59
C PHE A 37 -1.37 4.12 -18.62
N ASN A 38 -0.44 5.00 -18.24
CA ASN A 38 0.11 6.01 -19.13
C ASN A 38 0.84 5.39 -20.34
N SER A 39 1.57 4.29 -20.11
CA SER A 39 2.27 3.57 -21.17
C SER A 39 1.28 2.93 -22.15
N LEU A 40 0.19 2.35 -21.63
CA LEU A 40 -0.87 1.77 -22.45
C LEU A 40 -1.57 2.83 -23.32
N VAL A 41 -1.98 3.96 -22.75
CA VAL A 41 -2.64 5.04 -23.50
C VAL A 41 -1.72 5.58 -24.60
N LYS A 42 -0.42 5.74 -24.32
CA LYS A 42 0.58 6.14 -25.33
C LYS A 42 0.68 5.10 -26.46
N TYR A 43 0.64 3.81 -26.14
CA TYR A 43 0.67 2.75 -27.14
C TYR A 43 -0.58 2.77 -28.02
N LEU A 44 -1.77 2.85 -27.42
CA LEU A 44 -3.04 2.97 -28.14
C LEU A 44 -3.05 4.20 -29.07
N ALA A 45 -2.53 5.34 -28.61
CA ALA A 45 -2.43 6.55 -29.42
C ALA A 45 -1.48 6.40 -30.62
N ARG A 46 -0.44 5.55 -30.51
CA ARG A 46 0.44 5.21 -31.64
C ARG A 46 -0.31 4.35 -32.66
N LEU A 47 -1.01 3.30 -32.21
CA LEU A 47 -1.80 2.42 -33.08
C LEU A 47 -2.92 3.16 -33.83
N ARG A 48 -3.54 4.16 -33.21
CA ARG A 48 -4.51 5.01 -33.90
C ARG A 48 -3.82 5.85 -34.99
N ARG A 49 -2.65 6.41 -34.67
CA ARG A 49 -1.93 7.32 -35.57
C ARG A 49 -1.40 6.62 -36.82
N ASP A 50 -0.93 5.39 -36.68
CA ASP A 50 -0.46 4.59 -37.81
C ASP A 50 -1.59 3.88 -38.59
N GLY A 51 -2.84 4.00 -38.12
CA GLY A 51 -4.02 3.43 -38.76
C GLY A 51 -4.24 1.95 -38.46
N SER A 52 -3.47 1.36 -37.53
CA SER A 52 -3.64 -0.05 -37.14
C SER A 52 -4.98 -0.31 -36.44
N ILE A 53 -5.56 0.69 -35.77
CA ILE A 53 -6.88 0.63 -35.15
C ILE A 53 -7.74 1.82 -35.57
N SER A 54 -9.06 1.62 -35.62
CA SER A 54 -10.01 2.69 -35.90
C SER A 54 -10.13 3.67 -34.72
N GLU A 55 -10.75 4.83 -34.98
CA GLU A 55 -11.05 5.78 -33.91
C GLU A 55 -12.04 5.21 -32.87
N ASP A 56 -12.99 4.41 -33.34
CA ASP A 56 -13.97 3.77 -32.46
C ASP A 56 -13.31 2.72 -31.57
N ASP A 57 -12.41 1.91 -32.14
CA ASP A 57 -11.63 0.92 -31.37
C ASP A 57 -10.71 1.60 -30.36
N PHE A 58 -10.01 2.67 -30.76
CA PHE A 58 -9.19 3.47 -29.86
C PHE A 58 -10.01 3.99 -28.67
N ASN A 59 -11.15 4.60 -28.95
CA ASN A 59 -12.03 5.14 -27.91
C ASN A 59 -12.58 4.05 -26.97
N ALA A 60 -12.94 2.89 -27.51
CA ALA A 60 -13.38 1.75 -26.71
C ALA A 60 -12.26 1.23 -25.80
N LEU A 61 -11.06 1.05 -26.34
CA LEU A 61 -9.89 0.57 -25.59
C LEU A 61 -9.47 1.55 -24.49
N VAL A 62 -9.48 2.86 -24.75
CA VAL A 62 -9.18 3.88 -23.74
C VAL A 62 -10.23 3.88 -22.62
N LYS A 63 -11.53 3.73 -22.95
CA LYS A 63 -12.59 3.62 -21.93
C LYS A 63 -12.39 2.39 -21.04
N MET A 64 -12.09 1.24 -21.62
CA MET A 64 -11.82 0.01 -20.87
C MET A 64 -10.59 0.14 -19.97
N ALA A 65 -9.49 0.69 -20.49
CA ALA A 65 -8.28 0.94 -19.71
C ALA A 65 -8.55 1.89 -18.54
N SER A 66 -9.34 2.95 -18.77
CA SER A 66 -9.72 3.93 -17.75
C SER A 66 -10.57 3.31 -16.65
N ALA A 67 -11.55 2.48 -17.03
CA ALA A 67 -12.40 1.78 -16.07
C ALA A 67 -11.58 0.85 -15.17
N SER A 68 -10.70 0.03 -15.76
CA SER A 68 -9.82 -0.87 -15.01
C SER A 68 -8.86 -0.12 -14.07
N PHE A 69 -8.29 1.00 -14.53
CA PHE A 69 -7.42 1.83 -13.69
C PHE A 69 -8.18 2.41 -12.48
N VAL A 70 -9.38 2.95 -12.70
CA VAL A 70 -10.22 3.49 -11.63
C VAL A 70 -10.62 2.41 -10.62
N GLU A 71 -10.96 1.21 -11.08
CA GLU A 71 -11.30 0.08 -10.21
C GLU A 71 -10.15 -0.29 -9.25
N VAL A 72 -8.92 -0.35 -9.77
CA VAL A 72 -7.73 -0.62 -8.97
C VAL A 72 -7.48 0.49 -7.94
N GLU A 73 -7.53 1.77 -8.36
CA GLU A 73 -7.30 2.90 -7.46
C GLU A 73 -8.35 3.01 -6.35
N VAL A 74 -9.62 2.76 -6.69
CA VAL A 74 -10.72 2.75 -5.70
C VAL A 74 -10.54 1.59 -4.72
N SER A 75 -10.21 0.40 -5.20
CA SER A 75 -9.97 -0.78 -4.35
C SER A 75 -8.81 -0.54 -3.38
N ASN A 76 -7.67 -0.04 -3.89
CA ASN A 76 -6.51 0.32 -3.08
C ASN A 76 -6.86 1.35 -2.00
N ARG A 77 -7.69 2.34 -2.34
CA ARG A 77 -8.12 3.36 -1.39
C ARG A 77 -9.04 2.80 -0.32
N ILE A 78 -9.95 1.89 -0.68
CA ILE A 78 -10.82 1.19 0.27
C ILE A 78 -9.97 0.36 1.23
N ASP A 79 -9.03 -0.43 0.73
CA ASP A 79 -8.16 -1.27 1.55
C ASP A 79 -7.35 -0.45 2.54
N ASN A 80 -6.84 0.71 2.12
CA ASN A 80 -6.12 1.63 3.00
C ASN A 80 -7.01 2.19 4.13
N ILE A 81 -8.25 2.60 3.80
CA ILE A 81 -9.21 3.10 4.80
C ILE A 81 -9.59 2.00 5.79
N LEU A 82 -9.90 0.80 5.29
CA LEU A 82 -10.30 -0.34 6.12
C LEU A 82 -9.14 -0.81 7.01
N GLY A 83 -7.92 -0.92 6.47
CA GLY A 83 -6.72 -1.24 7.23
C GLY A 83 -6.42 -0.22 8.32
N SER A 84 -6.52 1.08 8.01
CA SER A 84 -6.32 2.15 8.98
C SER A 84 -7.36 2.12 10.11
N LYS A 85 -8.63 1.87 9.77
CA LYS A 85 -9.72 1.77 10.76
C LYS A 85 -9.54 0.56 11.66
N ALA A 86 -9.15 -0.60 11.11
CA ALA A 86 -8.88 -1.80 11.87
C ALA A 86 -7.70 -1.60 12.84
N LEU A 87 -6.63 -0.96 12.38
CA LEU A 87 -5.47 -0.61 13.21
C LEU A 87 -5.85 0.32 14.36
N ASN A 88 -6.59 1.39 14.08
CA ASN A 88 -7.04 2.34 15.10
C ASN A 88 -7.93 1.69 16.16
N LYS A 89 -8.84 0.81 15.74
CA LYS A 89 -9.68 0.04 16.68
C LYS A 89 -8.83 -0.86 17.57
N ALA A 90 -7.90 -1.61 16.99
CA ALA A 90 -7.04 -2.51 17.76
C ALA A 90 -6.17 -1.75 18.78
N LEU A 91 -5.66 -0.57 18.42
CA LEU A 91 -4.90 0.29 19.32
C LEU A 91 -5.77 0.81 20.48
N ASN A 92 -6.98 1.29 20.18
CA ASN A 92 -7.91 1.76 21.21
C ASN A 92 -8.31 0.63 22.18
N ASP A 93 -8.58 -0.57 21.66
CA ASP A 93 -8.91 -1.73 22.48
C ASP A 93 -7.74 -2.12 23.41
N GLN A 94 -6.49 -1.97 22.96
CA GLN A 94 -5.31 -2.19 23.81
C GLN A 94 -5.14 -1.11 24.88
N LEU A 95 -5.34 0.16 24.53
CA LEU A 95 -5.26 1.27 25.48
C LEU A 95 -6.32 1.13 26.59
N LEU A 96 -7.55 0.77 26.23
CA LEU A 96 -8.62 0.54 27.21
C LEU A 96 -8.29 -0.60 28.18
N ARG A 97 -7.59 -1.65 27.74
CA ARG A 97 -7.16 -2.76 28.60
C ARG A 97 -5.99 -2.42 29.53
N LEU A 98 -5.22 -1.39 29.21
CA LEU A 98 -4.09 -0.93 30.04
C LEU A 98 -4.53 0.05 31.12
N TRP A 99 -5.71 0.66 30.97
CA TRP A 99 -6.23 1.72 31.85
C TRP A 99 -7.50 1.31 32.62
N GLY A 100 -7.97 0.08 32.42
CA GLY A 100 -9.14 -0.52 33.07
C GLY A 100 -8.78 -1.58 34.10
#